data_AF-W9UWC8-F1
#
_entry.id   AF-W9UWC8-F1
#
_cell.length_a   1.000
_cell.length_b   1.000
_cell.length_c   1.000
_cell.angle_alpha   90.00
_cell.angle_beta   90.00
_cell.angle_gamma   90.00
#
_symmetry.space_group_name_H-M   'P 1'
#
loop_
_entity.id
_entity.type
_entity.pdbx_description
1 polymer ?
#
loop_
_entity_poly.entity_id
_entity_poly.type
_entity_poly.pdbx_seq_one_letter_code
_entity_poly.pdbx_strand_id
1 'polypeptide(L)'
;MTKKTIEQQILEQEARLARLRKKKDAELTQIKIIVGALMLNAAQCDSELAMTMHNYLSSTASDRDKERLQETLKELLKLSTNSKNQPQAEPDADGWLNQG
;
A
#
# COMPACT_ATOMS: atom_id res chain seq x y z
N MET A 1 11.94 31.23 -37.53
CA MET A 1 11.73 30.08 -36.63
C MET A 1 12.65 28.95 -37.08
N THR A 2 13.67 28.62 -36.30
CA THR A 2 14.61 27.53 -36.63
C THR A 2 13.91 26.19 -36.39
N LYS A 3 13.70 25.42 -37.47
CA LYS A 3 13.09 24.09 -37.41
C LYS A 3 14.05 23.15 -36.68
N LYS A 4 13.60 22.54 -35.57
CA LYS A 4 14.38 21.54 -34.82
C LYS A 4 14.80 20.41 -35.76
N THR A 5 16.04 19.94 -35.64
CA THR A 5 16.50 18.77 -36.41
C THR A 5 15.74 17.51 -35.98
N ILE A 6 15.75 16.47 -36.82
CA ILE A 6 15.12 15.20 -36.47
C ILE A 6 15.75 14.60 -35.20
N GLU A 7 17.06 14.69 -35.04
CA GLU A 7 17.76 14.23 -33.82
C GLU A 7 17.30 14.98 -32.57
N GLN A 8 17.12 16.31 -32.66
CA GLN A 8 16.60 17.10 -31.53
C GLN A 8 15.16 16.70 -31.18
N GLN A 9 14.34 16.36 -32.17
CA GLN A 9 12.98 15.88 -31.94
C GLN A 9 12.98 14.48 -31.31
N ILE A 10 13.88 13.59 -31.74
CA ILE A 10 14.04 12.25 -31.13
C ILE A 10 14.43 12.38 -29.66
N LEU A 11 15.46 13.17 -29.36
CA LEU A 11 15.93 13.39 -27.98
C LEU A 11 14.83 13.98 -27.08
N GLU A 12 14.04 14.92 -27.60
CA GLU A 12 12.91 15.50 -26.86
C GLU A 12 11.84 14.47 -26.53
N GLN A 13 11.52 13.57 -27.48
CA GLN A 13 10.53 12.51 -27.27
C GLN A 13 11.06 11.43 -26.33
N GLU A 14 12.33 11.04 -26.42
CA GLU A 14 12.95 10.09 -25.50
C GLU A 14 12.97 10.64 -24.07
N ALA A 15 13.32 11.92 -23.88
CA ALA A 15 13.26 12.59 -22.59
C ALA A 15 11.83 12.65 -22.03
N ARG A 16 10.84 12.92 -22.90
CA ARG A 16 9.43 12.91 -22.51
C ARG A 16 8.98 11.51 -22.09
N LEU A 17 9.35 10.48 -22.84
CA LEU A 17 9.04 9.08 -22.53
C LEU A 17 9.65 8.66 -21.19
N ALA A 18 10.90 9.02 -20.93
CA ALA A 18 11.58 8.73 -19.66
C ALA A 18 10.85 9.37 -18.47
N ARG A 19 10.40 10.63 -18.60
CA ARG A 19 9.62 11.32 -17.56
C ARG A 19 8.27 10.63 -17.30
N LEU A 20 7.56 10.23 -18.35
CA LEU A 20 6.29 9.53 -18.21
C LEU A 20 6.45 8.18 -17.52
N ARG A 21 7.50 7.41 -17.87
CA ARG A 21 7.85 6.16 -17.18
C ARG A 21 8.13 6.39 -15.70
N LYS A 22 8.97 7.38 -15.37
CA LYS A 22 9.27 7.73 -13.98
C LYS A 22 8.01 8.12 -13.19
N LYS A 23 7.10 8.89 -13.80
CA LYS A 23 5.83 9.26 -13.19
C LYS A 23 4.97 8.03 -12.88
N LYS A 24 4.84 7.12 -13.85
CA LYS A 24 4.13 5.85 -13.66
C LYS A 24 4.73 5.03 -12.52
N ASP A 25 6.05 4.90 -12.46
CA ASP A 25 6.71 4.11 -11.41
C ASP A 25 6.52 4.73 -10.01
N ALA A 26 6.49 6.06 -9.94
CA ALA A 26 6.17 6.79 -8.71
C ALA A 26 4.72 6.56 -8.27
N GLU A 27 3.75 6.62 -9.19
CA GLU A 27 2.34 6.34 -8.90
C GLU A 27 2.16 4.90 -8.40
N LEU A 28 2.79 3.92 -9.06
CA LEU A 28 2.75 2.52 -8.61
C LEU A 28 3.35 2.33 -7.21
N THR A 29 4.44 3.05 -6.92
CA THR A 29 5.04 3.03 -5.58
C THR A 29 4.10 3.62 -4.53
N GLN A 30 3.44 4.73 -4.84
CA GLN A 30 2.46 5.36 -3.96
C GLN A 30 1.28 4.44 -3.67
N ILE A 31 0.74 3.76 -4.69
CA ILE A 31 -0.33 2.78 -4.53
C ILE A 31 0.08 1.67 -3.57
N LYS A 32 1.29 1.11 -3.73
CA LYS A 32 1.80 0.06 -2.82
C LYS A 32 1.92 0.53 -1.38
N ILE A 33 2.35 1.77 -1.16
CA ILE A 33 2.43 2.38 0.18
C ILE A 33 1.03 2.49 0.79
N ILE A 34 0.06 3.01 0.03
CA ILE A 34 -1.34 3.15 0.48
C ILE A 34 -1.93 1.79 0.85
N VAL A 35 -1.80 0.80 -0.03
CA VAL A 35 -2.29 -0.57 0.22
C VAL A 35 -1.63 -1.15 1.47
N GLY A 36 -0.31 -1.04 1.60
CA GLY A 36 0.41 -1.50 2.79
C GLY A 36 -0.11 -0.86 4.09
N ALA A 37 -0.34 0.45 4.08
CA ALA A 37 -0.89 1.18 5.23
C ALA A 37 -2.31 0.72 5.58
N LEU A 38 -3.18 0.53 4.59
CA LEU A 38 -4.54 0.03 4.81
C LEU A 38 -4.55 -1.39 5.38
N MET A 39 -3.68 -2.27 4.88
CA MET A 39 -3.55 -3.65 5.38
C MET A 39 -3.06 -3.68 6.83
N LEU A 40 -2.07 -2.84 7.18
CA LEU A 40 -1.60 -2.71 8.56
C LEU A 40 -2.69 -2.19 9.49
N ASN A 41 -3.53 -1.25 9.03
CA ASN A 41 -4.68 -0.78 9.80
C ASN A 41 -5.74 -1.87 9.98
N ALA A 42 -6.07 -2.62 8.92
CA ALA A 42 -7.02 -3.72 8.98
C ALA A 42 -6.57 -4.82 9.97
N ALA A 43 -5.27 -5.11 10.01
CA ALA A 43 -4.68 -6.09 10.95
C ALA A 43 -4.89 -5.72 12.44
N GLN A 44 -5.21 -4.47 12.78
CA GLN A 44 -5.54 -4.09 14.16
C GLN A 44 -6.88 -4.66 14.64
N CYS A 45 -7.79 -4.96 13.70
CA CYS A 45 -9.14 -5.48 13.95
C CYS A 45 -9.32 -6.92 13.44
N ASP A 46 -8.27 -7.54 12.90
CA ASP A 46 -8.32 -8.89 12.36
C ASP A 46 -7.02 -9.63 12.72
N SER A 47 -7.13 -10.49 13.73
CA SER A 47 -6.00 -11.26 14.24
C SER A 47 -5.50 -12.32 13.26
N GLU A 48 -6.37 -12.87 12.41
CA GLU A 48 -5.95 -13.83 11.37
C GLU A 48 -5.17 -13.13 10.27
N LEU A 49 -5.62 -11.94 9.86
CA LEU A 49 -4.88 -11.12 8.92
C LEU A 49 -3.52 -10.71 9.49
N ALA A 50 -3.46 -10.28 10.75
CA ALA A 50 -2.21 -9.93 11.42
C ALA A 50 -1.22 -11.12 11.44
N MET A 51 -1.70 -12.33 11.77
CA MET A 51 -0.88 -13.55 11.75
C MET A 51 -0.38 -13.85 10.34
N THR A 52 -1.27 -13.76 9.34
CA THR A 52 -0.94 -14.05 7.94
C THR A 52 0.14 -13.09 7.44
N MET A 53 -0.02 -11.80 7.71
CA MET A 53 0.97 -10.78 7.35
C MET A 53 2.31 -11.02 8.05
N HIS A 54 2.31 -11.31 9.35
CA HIS A 54 3.53 -11.62 10.10
C HIS A 54 4.31 -12.78 9.45
N ASN A 55 3.62 -13.89 9.18
CA ASN A 55 4.25 -15.09 8.65
C ASN A 55 4.75 -14.88 7.21
N TYR A 56 3.97 -14.21 6.37
CA TYR A 56 4.38 -13.92 4.99
C TYR A 56 5.61 -13.01 4.94
N LEU A 57 5.61 -11.90 5.70
CA LEU A 57 6.73 -10.97 5.74
C LEU A 57 7.99 -11.62 6.34
N SER A 58 7.84 -12.40 7.41
CA SER A 58 8.96 -13.10 8.05
C SER A 58 9.61 -14.15 7.16
N SER A 59 8.84 -14.80 6.28
CA SER A 59 9.33 -15.83 5.37
C SER A 59 9.87 -15.26 4.04
N THR A 60 9.29 -14.17 3.54
CA THR A 60 9.55 -13.67 2.18
C THR A 60 10.53 -12.50 2.12
N ALA A 61 10.59 -11.67 3.17
CA ALA A 61 11.49 -10.51 3.18
C ALA A 61 12.96 -10.96 3.15
N SER A 62 13.84 -10.15 2.54
CA SER A 62 15.28 -10.35 2.67
C SER A 62 15.72 -10.08 4.11
N ASP A 63 16.87 -10.60 4.54
CA ASP A 63 17.35 -10.36 5.92
C ASP A 63 17.52 -8.87 6.24
N ARG A 64 18.00 -8.09 5.26
CA ARG A 64 18.07 -6.62 5.35
C ARG A 64 16.69 -5.99 5.56
N ASP A 65 15.67 -6.50 4.86
CA ASP A 65 14.32 -5.95 4.99
C ASP A 65 13.65 -6.41 6.30
N LYS A 66 13.94 -7.62 6.79
CA LYS A 66 13.48 -8.09 8.11
C LYS A 66 14.01 -7.19 9.23
N GLU A 67 15.27 -6.77 9.16
CA GLU A 67 15.85 -5.82 10.11
C GLU A 67 15.07 -4.49 10.11
N ARG A 68 14.74 -3.97 8.92
CA ARG A 68 13.93 -2.75 8.79
C ARG A 68 12.49 -2.92 9.26
N LEU A 69 11.91 -4.10 9.05
CA LEU A 69 10.53 -4.43 9.41
C LEU A 69 10.38 -4.94 10.86
N GLN A 70 11.46 -4.99 11.64
CA GLN A 70 11.48 -5.66 12.94
C GLN A 70 10.33 -5.22 13.86
N GLU A 71 10.10 -3.91 13.97
CA GLU A 71 9.05 -3.39 14.85
C GLU A 71 7.65 -3.69 14.30
N THR A 72 7.46 -3.61 12.98
CA THR A 72 6.20 -4.00 12.33
C THR A 72 5.90 -5.49 12.52
N LEU A 73 6.91 -6.37 12.43
CA LEU A 73 6.74 -7.80 12.67
C LEU A 73 6.35 -8.07 14.13
N LYS A 74 7.02 -7.43 15.10
CA LYS A 74 6.64 -7.56 16.52
C LYS A 74 5.21 -7.11 16.78
N GLU A 75 4.79 -6.00 16.18
CA GLU A 75 3.45 -5.46 16.31
C GLU A 75 2.40 -6.41 15.71
N LEU A 76 2.61 -6.90 14.50
CA LEU A 76 1.73 -7.88 13.86
C LEU A 76 1.61 -9.17 14.68
N LEU A 77 2.72 -9.67 15.23
CA LEU A 77 2.70 -10.84 16.11
C LEU A 77 1.86 -10.57 17.36
N LYS A 78 2.04 -9.42 18.00
CA LYS A 78 1.23 -9.02 19.17
C LYS A 78 -0.26 -8.96 18.83
N LEU A 79 -0.63 -8.30 17.72
CA LEU A 79 -2.02 -8.19 17.26
C LEU A 79 -2.64 -9.56 16.98
N SER A 80 -1.87 -10.47 16.37
CA SER A 80 -2.34 -11.83 16.08
C SER A 80 -2.72 -12.65 17.32
N THR A 81 -2.06 -12.38 18.45
CA THR A 81 -2.35 -13.07 19.72
C THR A 81 -3.49 -12.45 20.51
N ASN A 82 -4.01 -11.30 20.06
CA ASN A 82 -4.99 -10.51 20.80
C ASN A 82 -6.40 -10.72 20.20
N SER A 83 -7.02 -11.86 20.48
CA SER A 83 -8.30 -12.32 19.90
C SER A 83 -9.56 -11.51 20.28
N LYS A 84 -9.45 -10.25 20.71
CA LYS A 84 -10.57 -9.49 21.30
C LYS A 84 -11.17 -8.36 20.46
N ASN A 85 -10.66 -8.09 19.27
CA ASN A 85 -11.20 -7.01 18.44
C ASN A 85 -11.84 -7.61 17.19
N GLN A 86 -13.12 -7.97 17.26
CA GLN A 86 -13.96 -8.07 16.06
C GLN A 86 -14.24 -6.65 15.53
N PRO A 87 -14.26 -6.41 14.22
CA PRO A 87 -14.72 -5.14 13.69
C PRO A 87 -16.20 -4.96 14.09
N GLN A 88 -16.51 -3.87 14.79
CA GLN A 88 -17.90 -3.45 14.98
C GLN A 88 -18.50 -3.21 13.59
N ALA A 89 -19.57 -3.95 13.26
CA ALA A 89 -20.35 -3.72 12.06
C ALA A 89 -20.82 -2.24 12.03
N GLU A 90 -20.74 -1.63 10.85
CA GLU A 90 -21.19 -0.26 10.60
C GLU A 90 -22.64 -0.04 11.10
N PRO A 91 -22.99 1.14 11.64
CA PRO A 91 -24.36 1.45 11.97
C PRO A 91 -25.16 1.63 10.67
N ASP A 92 -26.12 0.75 10.50
CA ASP A 92 -27.30 0.74 9.64
C ASP A 92 -27.51 2.04 8.83
N ALA A 93 -27.19 2.00 7.54
CA ALA A 93 -27.45 3.09 6.59
C ALA A 93 -28.94 3.21 6.18
N ASP A 94 -29.87 2.70 6.99
CA ASP A 94 -31.32 2.65 6.69
C ASP A 94 -32.16 3.59 7.59
N GLY A 95 -31.55 4.60 8.21
CA GLY A 95 -32.20 5.51 9.17
C GLY A 95 -32.91 6.75 8.62
N TRP A 96 -32.99 6.99 7.30
CA TRP A 96 -33.47 8.27 6.75
C TRP A 96 -34.77 8.23 5.92
N LEU A 97 -35.50 7.11 5.91
CA LEU A 97 -36.69 6.96 5.06
C LEU A 97 -37.92 6.49 5.84
N ASN A 98 -38.20 7.08 7.01
CA ASN A 98 -39.56 7.06 7.56
C ASN A 98 -39.80 8.15 8.59
N GLN A 99 -40.22 9.35 8.15
CA GLN A 99 -41.10 10.20 8.94
C GLN A 99 -42.17 10.73 7.99
N GLY A 100 -43.41 10.31 8.27
CA GLY A 100 -44.62 10.74 7.56
C GLY A 100 -45.16 12.08 8.04
#